data_AF-A0A3A0FJ03-F1
#
_entry.id   AF-A0A3A0FJ03-F1
#
_cell.length_a   1.000
_cell.length_b   1.000
_cell.length_c   1.000
_cell.angle_alpha   90.00
_cell.angle_beta   90.00
_cell.angle_gamma   90.00
#
_symmetry.space_group_name_H-M   'P 1'
#
loop_
_entity.id
_entity.type
_entity.pdbx_description
1 polymer ?
#
loop_
_entity_poly.entity_id
_entity_poly.type
_entity_poly.pdbx_seq_one_letter_code
_entity_poly.pdbx_strand_id
1 'polypeptide(L)'
;MAGRHGLKGAPRMRVGVTGFSVVVMTYGVVQIGLASLVGLDRAVEAPALPFGVALGALVVTTVGGAIFLGSRLSRSIRQATSAMRALSEGNFEGRLALAPIRELDELSASFNAMAAKLQASTERLVHQAYHDPLTGLPNRALFMSRLSAALRGASGPPGGVAVIFVDIDRFKVLNDTLGHSVGDTLLRVLSDRLLAVAGRGTVVARLGGDEFTLLVQSHSAEAHAVEIAERICQQLSRAFSIAGHELFVTASIGISVNEAGGAAITELLRRADVALYRAKSGGRARWELYHSSLDVVSVEQLDLDTALRRAVERQQLLLHYQPEVDLATGAITGTEALLRWDHPHRGILSPADFIALAEETGEIIHIGQWVLAEACRQAVSFSERAPRLPGGLVVSVNISPSEFRLPGLAGRVAGVLCDTGLPGRQLKLELTETVLMEDVPAAIETLNALRQLGVRLAIDDFGTGYSSLSYLQCFPVDTIKIDRSFVGAIGRDHRTEAIVTAIVDLGRALSMDATAEGIEHPAQLRFLRQTGCARGQGHYFAPPLAAAAFEQLLRESGARGGRLYEVA
;
A
#
# COMPACT_ATOMS: atom_id res chain seq x y z
N MET A 1 58.17 18.29 -8.22
CA MET A 1 57.62 18.16 -6.85
C MET A 1 56.49 17.14 -6.91
N ALA A 2 56.77 15.88 -6.59
CA ALA A 2 56.54 15.25 -5.27
C ALA A 2 55.02 15.07 -4.99
N GLY A 3 54.47 13.88 -4.75
CA GLY A 3 55.03 12.54 -4.65
C GLY A 3 53.90 11.50 -4.64
N ARG A 4 54.19 10.28 -5.11
CA ARG A 4 53.35 9.10 -4.88
C ARG A 4 54.18 8.09 -4.10
N HIS A 5 53.71 7.76 -2.91
CA HIS A 5 54.28 6.74 -2.04
C HIS A 5 54.19 5.35 -2.68
N GLY A 6 55.33 4.67 -2.72
CA GLY A 6 55.43 3.27 -3.09
C GLY A 6 54.95 2.36 -1.95
N LEU A 7 54.16 1.36 -2.32
CA LEU A 7 53.96 0.16 -1.52
C LEU A 7 54.60 -1.02 -2.24
N LYS A 8 55.50 -1.63 -1.48
CA LYS A 8 56.44 -2.70 -1.82
C LYS A 8 55.73 -3.92 -2.38
N GLY A 9 56.33 -4.51 -3.42
CA GLY A 9 55.93 -5.79 -3.97
C GLY A 9 56.07 -6.93 -2.95
N ALA A 10 55.00 -7.70 -2.81
CA ALA A 10 55.03 -8.98 -2.12
C ALA A 10 55.78 -10.03 -2.97
N PRO A 11 56.55 -10.94 -2.35
CA PRO A 11 57.35 -11.91 -3.07
C PRO A 11 56.47 -12.99 -3.70
N ARG A 12 56.67 -13.26 -5.00
CA ARG A 12 56.23 -14.50 -5.66
C ARG A 12 56.97 -15.67 -5.00
N MET A 13 56.30 -16.38 -4.10
CA MET A 13 56.81 -17.63 -3.53
C MET A 13 56.69 -18.72 -4.61
N ARG A 14 57.79 -18.98 -5.33
CA ARG A 14 57.96 -20.21 -6.12
C ARG A 14 57.99 -21.37 -5.14
N VAL A 15 56.93 -22.19 -5.13
CA VAL A 15 56.95 -23.49 -4.45
C VAL A 15 57.83 -24.42 -5.30
N GLY A 16 59.13 -24.37 -5.03
CA GLY A 16 60.07 -25.37 -5.52
C GLY A 16 59.73 -26.71 -4.87
N VAL A 17 59.44 -27.70 -5.70
CA VAL A 17 59.24 -29.09 -5.30
C VAL A 17 60.57 -29.60 -4.73
N THR A 18 60.79 -29.45 -3.42
CA THR A 18 61.88 -30.09 -2.69
C THR A 18 61.50 -31.53 -2.36
N GLY A 19 61.27 -32.34 -3.40
CA GLY A 19 61.13 -33.79 -3.30
C GLY A 19 62.47 -34.53 -3.36
N PHE A 20 63.57 -33.83 -3.65
CA PHE A 20 64.87 -34.45 -3.91
C PHE A 20 65.83 -34.45 -2.71
N SER A 21 65.59 -33.63 -1.68
CA SER A 21 66.53 -33.46 -0.57
C SER A 21 66.38 -34.50 0.56
N VAL A 22 65.22 -35.16 0.67
CA VAL A 22 64.99 -36.17 1.74
C VAL A 22 65.56 -37.54 1.36
N VAL A 23 65.70 -37.83 0.07
CA VAL A 23 66.29 -39.10 -0.41
C VAL A 23 67.82 -39.11 -0.30
N VAL A 24 68.47 -37.94 -0.35
CA VAL A 24 69.93 -37.83 -0.23
C VAL A 24 70.40 -37.93 1.22
N MET A 25 69.59 -37.51 2.20
CA MET A 25 69.96 -37.63 3.61
C MET A 25 69.89 -39.08 4.15
N THR A 26 68.98 -39.91 3.64
CA THR A 26 68.92 -41.33 4.02
C THR A 26 70.05 -42.16 3.40
N TYR A 27 70.53 -41.82 2.20
CA TYR A 27 71.72 -42.46 1.60
C TYR A 27 73.02 -42.15 2.37
N GLY A 28 73.15 -40.94 2.92
CA GLY A 28 74.34 -40.53 3.70
C GLY A 28 74.45 -41.23 5.06
N VAL A 29 73.34 -41.46 5.76
CA VAL A 29 73.35 -42.09 7.10
C VAL A 29 73.61 -43.60 7.01
N VAL A 30 73.20 -44.27 5.94
CA VAL A 30 73.49 -45.71 5.74
C VAL A 30 74.96 -45.97 5.39
N GLN A 31 75.63 -45.04 4.68
CA GLN A 31 77.07 -45.15 4.41
C GLN A 31 77.94 -44.89 5.66
N ILE A 32 77.52 -43.98 6.55
CA ILE A 32 78.28 -43.68 7.78
C ILE A 32 78.15 -44.82 8.81
N GLY A 33 77.02 -45.53 8.84
CA GLY A 33 76.86 -46.71 9.70
C GLY A 33 77.64 -47.96 9.26
N LEU A 34 77.91 -48.13 7.96
CA LEU A 34 78.70 -49.26 7.46
C LEU A 34 80.22 -49.04 7.56
N ALA A 35 80.69 -47.78 7.57
CA ALA A 35 82.12 -47.49 7.69
C ALA A 35 82.68 -47.69 9.12
N SER A 36 81.83 -47.70 10.15
CA SER A 36 82.24 -47.92 11.55
C SER A 36 82.34 -49.40 11.95
N LEU A 37 82.00 -50.34 11.05
CA LEU A 37 81.98 -51.78 11.33
C LEU A 37 83.16 -52.56 10.69
N VAL A 38 84.10 -51.88 10.04
CA VAL A 38 85.25 -52.51 9.34
C VAL A 38 86.56 -52.41 10.14
N GLY A 39 86.46 -52.26 11.46
CA GLY A 39 87.61 -52.19 12.37
C GLY A 39 87.67 -53.34 13.35
N LEU A 40 87.74 -54.60 12.89
CA LEU A 40 88.17 -55.74 13.71
C LEU A 40 88.64 -56.88 12.81
N ASP A 41 89.95 -57.04 12.76
CA ASP A 41 90.66 -58.07 12.01
C ASP A 41 90.67 -59.38 12.82
N ARG A 42 90.29 -60.46 12.13
CA ARG A 42 90.43 -61.90 12.41
C ARG A 42 89.49 -62.62 13.40
N ALA A 43 88.99 -63.74 12.84
CA ALA A 43 88.40 -64.95 13.44
C ALA A 43 86.91 -64.89 13.80
N VAL A 44 86.04 -65.28 12.84
CA VAL A 44 85.11 -66.43 12.93
C VAL A 44 84.64 -66.74 11.49
N GLU A 45 84.98 -67.93 10.98
CA GLU A 45 84.32 -68.52 9.81
C GLU A 45 82.90 -68.95 10.21
N ALA A 46 81.91 -68.13 9.89
CA ALA A 46 80.48 -68.47 9.94
C ALA A 46 79.82 -67.89 8.68
N PRO A 47 78.76 -68.51 8.12
CA PRO A 47 78.21 -68.05 6.85
C PRO A 47 77.64 -66.65 7.07
N ALA A 48 78.24 -65.65 6.44
CA ALA A 48 77.79 -64.25 6.51
C ALA A 48 76.50 -64.00 5.69
N LEU A 49 76.05 -64.98 4.90
CA LEU A 49 74.86 -64.88 4.04
C LEU A 49 73.53 -64.62 4.78
N PRO A 50 73.13 -65.38 5.83
CA PRO A 50 71.83 -65.19 6.48
C PRO A 50 71.67 -63.84 7.20
N PHE A 51 72.75 -63.27 7.75
CA PHE A 51 72.71 -61.95 8.40
C PHE A 51 72.53 -60.81 7.39
N GLY A 52 73.21 -60.87 6.25
CA GLY A 52 73.07 -59.88 5.17
C GLY A 52 71.66 -59.88 4.56
N VAL A 53 71.06 -61.06 4.38
CA VAL A 53 69.69 -61.19 3.86
C VAL A 53 68.65 -60.66 4.86
N ALA A 54 68.82 -60.94 6.16
CA ALA A 54 67.93 -60.43 7.20
C ALA A 54 67.99 -58.89 7.34
N LEU A 55 69.19 -58.31 7.27
CA LEU A 55 69.37 -56.86 7.30
C LEU A 55 68.78 -56.19 6.05
N GLY A 56 68.98 -56.79 4.87
CA GLY A 56 68.39 -56.33 3.61
C GLY A 56 66.85 -56.35 3.64
N ALA A 57 66.25 -57.42 4.18
CA ALA A 57 64.80 -57.53 4.33
C ALA A 57 64.23 -56.49 5.32
N LEU A 58 64.94 -56.20 6.42
CA LEU A 58 64.56 -55.16 7.38
C LEU A 58 64.60 -53.76 6.76
N VAL A 59 65.66 -53.44 6.01
CA VAL A 59 65.77 -52.16 5.28
C VAL A 59 64.67 -52.04 4.24
N VAL A 60 64.40 -53.08 3.46
CA VAL A 60 63.33 -53.06 2.45
C VAL A 60 61.95 -52.89 3.08
N THR A 61 61.66 -53.53 4.21
CA THR A 61 60.37 -53.40 4.90
C THR A 61 60.19 -52.05 5.59
N THR A 62 61.21 -51.51 6.25
CA THR A 62 61.17 -50.16 6.81
C THR A 62 61.07 -49.08 5.74
N VAL A 63 61.88 -49.15 4.68
CA VAL A 63 61.84 -48.21 3.57
C VAL A 63 60.52 -48.32 2.81
N GLY A 64 60.07 -49.55 2.52
CA GLY A 64 58.78 -49.82 1.89
C GLY A 64 57.60 -49.32 2.75
N GLY A 65 57.65 -49.54 4.06
CA GLY A 65 56.67 -49.04 5.01
C GLY A 65 56.64 -47.51 5.09
N ALA A 66 57.81 -46.86 5.11
CA ALA A 66 57.93 -45.41 5.10
C ALA A 66 57.42 -44.78 3.79
N ILE A 67 57.73 -45.39 2.64
CA ILE A 67 57.22 -44.97 1.32
C ILE A 67 55.70 -45.18 1.26
N PHE A 68 55.20 -46.32 1.73
CA PHE A 68 53.77 -46.62 1.75
C PHE A 68 53.00 -45.61 2.62
N LEU A 69 53.45 -45.40 3.86
CA LEU A 69 52.85 -44.45 4.80
C LEU A 69 52.95 -43.01 4.28
N GLY A 70 54.11 -42.60 3.76
CA GLY A 70 54.32 -41.31 3.13
C GLY A 70 53.41 -41.08 1.92
N SER A 71 53.22 -42.09 1.07
CA SER A 71 52.34 -42.01 -0.10
C SER A 71 50.85 -41.92 0.25
N ARG A 72 50.44 -42.55 1.36
CA ARG A 72 49.08 -42.48 1.93
C ARG A 72 48.81 -41.10 2.52
N LEU A 73 49.66 -40.63 3.43
CA LEU A 73 49.56 -39.29 4.02
C LEU A 73 49.59 -38.20 2.96
N SER A 74 50.51 -38.30 2.00
CA SER A 74 50.63 -37.32 0.91
C SER A 74 49.37 -37.26 0.04
N ARG A 75 48.68 -38.39 -0.20
CA ARG A 75 47.39 -38.41 -0.90
C ARG A 75 46.28 -37.74 -0.10
N SER A 76 46.15 -38.08 1.18
CA SER A 76 45.12 -37.48 2.06
C SER A 76 45.32 -35.97 2.24
N ILE A 77 46.57 -35.52 2.41
CA ILE A 77 46.90 -34.08 2.51
C ILE A 77 46.60 -33.36 1.20
N ARG A 78 46.90 -33.95 0.04
CA ARG A 78 46.56 -33.37 -1.27
C ARG A 78 45.06 -33.25 -1.47
N GLN A 79 44.28 -34.25 -1.06
CA GLN A 79 42.82 -34.20 -1.11
C GLN A 79 42.25 -33.12 -0.17
N ALA A 80 42.78 -33.01 1.05
CA ALA A 80 42.42 -31.96 2.00
C ALA A 80 42.73 -30.56 1.45
N THR A 81 43.92 -30.35 0.87
CA THR A 81 44.29 -29.06 0.27
C THR A 81 43.49 -28.73 -0.99
N SER A 82 43.13 -29.71 -1.83
CA SER A 82 42.25 -29.47 -2.97
C SER A 82 40.82 -29.13 -2.54
N ALA A 83 40.28 -29.81 -1.53
CA ALA A 83 38.95 -29.52 -1.00
C ALA A 83 38.91 -28.14 -0.32
N MET A 84 39.95 -27.76 0.43
CA MET A 84 40.06 -26.41 1.02
C MET A 84 40.15 -25.32 -0.04
N ARG A 85 40.89 -25.55 -1.14
CA ARG A 85 40.94 -24.59 -2.27
C ARG A 85 39.58 -24.46 -2.96
N ALA A 86 38.94 -25.58 -3.27
CA ALA A 86 37.60 -25.58 -3.86
C ALA A 86 36.58 -24.84 -2.97
N LEU A 87 36.64 -25.05 -1.65
CA LEU A 87 35.81 -24.33 -0.68
C LEU A 87 36.10 -22.82 -0.68
N SER A 88 37.38 -22.42 -0.77
CA SER A 88 37.77 -21.00 -0.86
C SER A 88 37.32 -20.31 -2.16
N GLU A 89 37.10 -21.09 -3.21
CA GLU A 89 36.58 -20.63 -4.51
C GLU A 89 35.04 -20.69 -4.58
N GLY A 90 34.36 -21.08 -3.49
CA GLY A 90 32.90 -21.13 -3.39
C GLY A 90 32.26 -22.43 -3.87
N ASN A 91 33.05 -23.49 -4.10
CA ASN A 91 32.54 -24.82 -4.44
C ASN A 91 32.38 -25.68 -3.17
N PHE A 92 31.14 -25.95 -2.80
CA PHE A 92 30.77 -26.70 -1.58
C PHE A 92 30.61 -28.22 -1.80
N GLU A 93 30.76 -28.73 -3.02
CA GLU A 93 30.56 -30.16 -3.32
C GLU A 93 31.74 -31.05 -2.88
N GLY A 94 32.91 -30.46 -2.65
CA GLY A 94 34.12 -31.18 -2.27
C GLY A 94 34.04 -31.76 -0.85
N ARG A 95 33.63 -33.03 -0.72
CA ARG A 95 33.66 -33.78 0.55
C ARG A 95 34.96 -34.55 0.71
N LEU A 96 35.52 -34.53 1.92
CA LEU A 96 36.63 -35.41 2.27
C LEU A 96 36.12 -36.82 2.58
N ALA A 97 36.75 -37.82 1.98
CA ALA A 97 36.49 -39.23 2.27
C ALA A 97 37.01 -39.60 3.66
N LEU A 98 36.33 -40.55 4.31
CA LEU A 98 36.76 -41.09 5.61
C LEU A 98 38.18 -41.66 5.50
N ALA A 99 39.02 -41.31 6.48
CA ALA A 99 40.42 -41.69 6.50
C ALA A 99 40.64 -42.89 7.42
N PRO A 100 41.54 -43.83 7.10
CA PRO A 100 41.81 -45.00 7.93
C PRO A 100 42.60 -44.69 9.22
N ILE A 101 42.97 -43.44 9.43
CA ILE A 101 43.68 -42.95 10.62
C ILE A 101 42.71 -42.07 11.39
N ARG A 102 42.51 -42.35 12.68
CA ARG A 102 41.46 -41.75 13.52
C ARG A 102 41.52 -40.21 13.54
N GLU A 103 42.72 -39.64 13.65
CA GLU A 103 42.94 -38.20 13.69
C GLU A 103 42.60 -37.53 12.34
N LEU A 104 42.87 -38.20 11.23
CA LEU A 104 42.49 -37.71 9.90
C LEU A 104 40.99 -37.86 9.65
N ASP A 105 40.34 -38.84 10.27
CA ASP A 105 38.90 -39.05 10.16
C ASP A 105 38.12 -37.99 10.95
N GLU A 106 38.56 -37.67 12.18
CA GLU A 106 38.04 -36.57 12.99
C GLU A 106 38.20 -35.21 12.28
N LEU A 107 39.33 -35.00 11.58
CA LEU A 107 39.57 -33.81 10.77
C LEU A 107 38.63 -33.75 9.55
N SER A 108 38.47 -34.85 8.81
CA SER A 108 37.56 -34.93 7.66
C SER A 108 36.11 -34.69 8.06
N ALA A 109 35.67 -35.26 9.18
CA ALA A 109 34.32 -35.05 9.71
C ALA A 109 34.10 -33.58 10.13
N SER A 110 35.06 -32.98 10.84
CA SER A 110 35.00 -31.56 11.24
C SER A 110 34.98 -30.61 10.04
N PHE A 111 35.79 -30.90 9.02
CA PHE A 111 35.80 -30.14 7.76
C PHE A 111 34.46 -30.24 7.02
N ASN A 112 33.92 -31.45 6.85
CA ASN A 112 32.65 -31.66 6.18
C ASN A 112 31.49 -30.96 6.93
N ALA A 113 31.50 -30.99 8.26
CA ALA A 113 30.52 -30.27 9.08
C ALA A 113 30.63 -28.74 8.93
N MET A 114 31.86 -28.21 8.90
CA MET A 114 32.12 -26.79 8.65
C MET A 114 31.68 -26.38 7.24
N ALA A 115 31.99 -27.17 6.22
CA ALA A 115 31.59 -26.92 4.83
C ALA A 115 30.06 -26.92 4.68
N ALA A 116 29.36 -27.89 5.28
CA ALA A 116 27.90 -27.94 5.28
C ALA A 116 27.27 -26.73 6.00
N LYS A 117 27.84 -26.30 7.12
CA LYS A 117 27.38 -25.11 7.86
C LYS A 117 27.63 -23.83 7.05
N LEU A 118 28.77 -23.72 6.39
CA LEU A 118 29.11 -22.58 5.55
C LEU A 118 28.21 -22.53 4.30
N GLN A 119 27.94 -23.67 3.67
CA GLN A 119 26.99 -23.79 2.56
C GLN A 119 25.59 -23.34 2.98
N ALA A 120 25.05 -23.90 4.06
CA ALA A 120 23.72 -23.52 4.57
C ALA A 120 23.65 -22.05 4.98
N SER A 121 24.72 -21.49 5.54
CA SER A 121 24.81 -20.06 5.85
C SER A 121 24.83 -19.21 4.58
N THR A 122 25.57 -19.63 3.56
CA THR A 122 25.68 -18.92 2.28
C THR A 122 24.34 -18.96 1.53
N GLU A 123 23.69 -20.11 1.48
CA GLU A 123 22.34 -20.27 0.91
C GLU A 123 21.32 -19.39 1.62
N ARG A 124 21.36 -19.32 2.96
CA ARG A 124 20.51 -18.40 3.74
C ARG A 124 20.80 -16.94 3.44
N LEU A 125 22.07 -16.55 3.35
CA LEU A 125 22.45 -15.16 3.01
C LEU A 125 21.98 -14.78 1.61
N VAL A 126 22.14 -15.67 0.64
CA VAL A 126 21.63 -15.48 -0.74
C VAL A 126 20.11 -15.38 -0.74
N HIS A 127 19.42 -16.26 -0.02
CA HIS A 127 17.96 -16.21 0.09
C HIS A 127 17.50 -14.89 0.73
N GLN A 128 18.11 -14.45 1.83
CA GLN A 128 17.81 -13.17 2.48
C GLN A 128 18.10 -11.96 1.59
N ALA A 129 19.11 -12.04 0.72
CA ALA A 129 19.43 -10.96 -0.21
C ALA A 129 18.39 -10.81 -1.34
N TYR A 130 17.65 -11.88 -1.68
CA TYR A 130 16.77 -11.92 -2.85
C TYR A 130 15.29 -12.20 -2.54
N HIS A 131 14.93 -12.49 -1.29
CA HIS A 131 13.56 -12.78 -0.87
C HIS A 131 13.14 -11.89 0.31
N ASP A 132 11.85 -11.57 0.36
CA ASP A 132 11.19 -10.88 1.46
C ASP A 132 11.09 -11.83 2.66
N PRO A 133 11.57 -11.44 3.85
CA PRO A 133 11.62 -12.33 5.01
C PRO A 133 10.25 -12.66 5.60
N LEU A 134 9.23 -11.83 5.35
CA LEU A 134 7.88 -12.05 5.88
C LEU A 134 7.08 -13.05 5.04
N THR A 135 7.13 -12.89 3.71
CA THR A 135 6.29 -13.62 2.76
C THR A 135 7.04 -14.72 2.02
N GLY A 136 8.37 -14.70 2.02
CA GLY A 136 9.21 -15.61 1.23
C GLY A 136 9.23 -15.32 -0.27
N LEU A 137 8.43 -14.35 -0.75
CA LEU A 137 8.41 -13.95 -2.14
C LEU A 137 9.74 -13.30 -2.56
N PRO A 138 10.09 -13.33 -3.86
CA PRO A 138 11.09 -12.45 -4.43
C PRO A 138 10.97 -11.01 -3.92
N ASN A 139 12.08 -10.42 -3.49
CA ASN A 139 12.13 -9.01 -3.10
C ASN A 139 12.38 -8.12 -4.34
N ARG A 140 12.45 -6.81 -4.10
CA ARG A 140 12.77 -5.82 -5.15
C ARG A 140 14.03 -6.14 -5.95
N ALA A 141 15.10 -6.63 -5.33
CA ALA A 141 16.35 -6.93 -6.04
C ALA A 141 16.18 -8.09 -7.03
N LEU A 142 15.52 -9.17 -6.60
CA LEU A 142 15.25 -10.32 -7.47
C LEU A 142 14.26 -9.98 -8.58
N PHE A 143 13.19 -9.24 -8.26
CA PHE A 143 12.20 -8.79 -9.24
C PHE A 143 12.83 -7.95 -10.34
N MET A 144 13.66 -6.95 -9.98
CA MET A 144 14.37 -6.10 -10.95
C MET A 144 15.31 -6.92 -11.84
N SER A 145 16.03 -7.88 -11.26
CA SER A 145 16.90 -8.79 -12.02
C SER A 145 16.10 -9.61 -13.05
N ARG A 146 14.96 -10.17 -12.63
CA ARG A 146 14.07 -10.96 -13.50
C ARG A 146 13.42 -10.13 -14.60
N LEU A 147 12.94 -8.93 -14.27
CA LEU A 147 12.37 -7.99 -15.24
C LEU A 147 13.43 -7.55 -16.25
N SER A 148 14.64 -7.25 -15.79
CA SER A 148 15.76 -6.91 -16.67
C SER A 148 16.12 -8.05 -17.62
N ALA A 149 16.12 -9.29 -17.14
CA ALA A 149 16.33 -10.47 -17.98
C ALA A 149 15.19 -10.68 -18.98
N ALA A 150 13.93 -10.49 -18.56
CA ALA A 150 12.75 -10.61 -19.41
C ALA A 150 12.79 -9.62 -20.57
N LEU A 151 13.11 -8.34 -20.30
CA LEU A 151 13.21 -7.31 -21.31
C LEU A 151 14.40 -7.52 -22.26
N ARG A 152 15.53 -8.06 -21.77
CA ARG A 152 16.66 -8.46 -22.64
C ARG A 152 16.35 -9.67 -23.52
N GLY A 153 15.59 -10.63 -22.99
CA GLY A 153 15.16 -11.83 -23.73
C GLY A 153 14.05 -11.54 -24.73
N ALA A 154 13.30 -10.44 -24.53
CA ALA A 154 12.25 -9.95 -25.42
C ALA A 154 12.79 -9.25 -26.68
N SER A 155 13.78 -9.85 -27.35
CA SER A 155 14.10 -9.55 -28.76
C SER A 155 13.01 -10.03 -29.73
N GLY A 156 11.89 -10.55 -29.20
CA GLY A 156 10.67 -10.92 -29.94
C GLY A 156 9.74 -9.71 -30.17
N PRO A 157 8.51 -9.94 -30.65
CA PRO A 157 7.59 -8.86 -30.97
C PRO A 157 7.21 -8.02 -29.73
N PRO A 158 6.79 -6.75 -29.95
CA PRO A 158 6.22 -5.87 -28.92
C PRO A 158 5.13 -6.57 -28.08
N GLY A 159 4.97 -6.20 -26.81
CA GLY A 159 3.89 -6.74 -25.97
C GLY A 159 4.18 -8.09 -25.29
N GLY A 160 5.45 -8.53 -25.29
CA GLY A 160 5.87 -9.81 -24.70
C GLY A 160 6.01 -9.83 -23.17
N VAL A 161 5.99 -8.66 -22.53
CA VAL A 161 6.22 -8.47 -21.09
C VAL A 161 5.22 -7.48 -20.53
N ALA A 162 4.60 -7.83 -19.40
CA ALA A 162 3.74 -6.94 -18.63
C ALA A 162 4.14 -6.94 -17.15
N VAL A 163 3.94 -5.80 -16.50
CA VAL A 163 4.13 -5.62 -15.07
C VAL A 163 2.80 -5.22 -14.43
N ILE A 164 2.46 -5.90 -13.35
CA ILE A 164 1.28 -5.63 -12.54
C ILE A 164 1.76 -5.15 -11.18
N PHE A 165 1.21 -4.03 -10.71
CA PHE A 165 1.33 -3.53 -9.34
C PHE A 165 0.03 -3.82 -8.61
N VAL A 166 0.12 -4.29 -7.37
CA VAL A 166 -1.02 -4.61 -6.52
C VAL A 166 -0.77 -3.97 -5.16
N ASP A 167 -1.73 -3.17 -4.70
CA ASP A 167 -1.68 -2.49 -3.40
C ASP A 167 -2.95 -2.81 -2.62
N ILE A 168 -2.78 -3.16 -1.34
CA ILE A 168 -3.91 -3.54 -0.49
C ILE A 168 -4.62 -2.28 0.01
N ASP A 169 -5.90 -2.15 -0.35
CA ASP A 169 -6.66 -0.97 0.01
C ASP A 169 -6.78 -0.83 1.54
N ARG A 170 -6.46 0.37 2.03
CA ARG A 170 -6.60 0.75 3.45
C ARG A 170 -5.83 -0.17 4.41
N PHE A 171 -4.75 -0.82 3.97
CA PHE A 171 -3.94 -1.71 4.83
C PHE A 171 -3.43 -1.02 6.10
N LYS A 172 -3.07 0.27 6.01
CA LYS A 172 -2.67 1.07 7.17
C LYS A 172 -3.78 1.14 8.22
N VAL A 173 -5.03 1.38 7.81
CA VAL A 173 -6.19 1.43 8.73
C VAL A 173 -6.36 0.08 9.42
N LEU A 174 -6.18 -1.02 8.68
CA LEU A 174 -6.23 -2.37 9.24
C LEU A 174 -5.13 -2.59 10.29
N ASN A 175 -3.90 -2.16 10.02
CA ASN A 175 -2.80 -2.23 10.99
C ASN A 175 -3.04 -1.38 12.23
N ASP A 176 -3.55 -0.16 12.04
CA ASP A 176 -3.83 0.76 13.13
C ASP A 176 -4.97 0.23 14.03
N THR A 177 -5.91 -0.53 13.45
CA THR A 177 -7.08 -1.08 14.16
C THR A 177 -6.81 -2.45 14.82
N LEU A 178 -6.16 -3.38 14.11
CA LEU A 178 -5.99 -4.79 14.54
C LEU A 178 -4.55 -5.13 14.92
N GLY A 179 -3.62 -4.19 14.76
CA GLY A 179 -2.21 -4.34 15.08
C GLY A 179 -1.40 -5.00 13.94
N HIS A 180 -0.10 -4.67 13.90
CA HIS A 180 0.83 -5.13 12.87
C HIS A 180 0.94 -6.66 12.77
N SER A 181 0.72 -7.42 13.85
CA SER A 181 0.77 -8.89 13.81
C SER A 181 -0.33 -9.50 12.94
N VAL A 182 -1.52 -8.89 12.94
CA VAL A 182 -2.63 -9.31 12.08
C VAL A 182 -2.34 -8.94 10.63
N GLY A 183 -1.84 -7.73 10.40
CA GLY A 183 -1.40 -7.30 9.07
C GLY A 183 -0.30 -8.17 8.47
N ASP A 184 0.69 -8.56 9.27
CA ASP A 184 1.76 -9.47 8.84
C ASP A 184 1.20 -10.85 8.43
N THR A 185 0.19 -11.33 9.16
CA THR A 185 -0.47 -12.60 8.83
C THR A 185 -1.32 -12.48 7.58
N LEU A 186 -2.00 -11.34 7.40
CA LEU A 186 -2.71 -11.03 6.16
C LEU A 186 -1.77 -11.04 4.97
N LEU A 187 -0.62 -10.38 5.05
CA LEU A 187 0.36 -10.32 3.97
C LEU A 187 0.86 -11.72 3.57
N ARG A 188 1.08 -12.62 4.53
CA ARG A 188 1.45 -14.02 4.24
C ARG A 188 0.33 -14.76 3.49
N VAL A 189 -0.90 -14.74 4.01
CA VAL A 189 -2.04 -15.42 3.37
C VAL A 189 -2.35 -14.83 1.99
N LEU A 190 -2.22 -13.51 1.85
CA LEU A 190 -2.42 -12.82 0.59
C LEU A 190 -1.35 -13.21 -0.43
N SER A 191 -0.09 -13.36 -0.01
CA SER A 191 1.00 -13.86 -0.86
C SER A 191 0.69 -15.24 -1.44
N ASP A 192 0.16 -16.16 -0.63
CA ASP A 192 -0.23 -17.50 -1.08
C ASP A 192 -1.39 -17.44 -2.10
N ARG A 193 -2.38 -16.57 -1.87
CA ARG A 193 -3.47 -16.34 -2.84
C ARG A 193 -2.95 -15.76 -4.15
N LEU A 194 -2.04 -14.79 -4.10
CA LEU A 194 -1.45 -14.20 -5.30
C LEU A 194 -0.67 -15.24 -6.10
N LEU A 195 0.12 -16.10 -5.44
CA LEU A 195 0.84 -17.20 -6.09
C LEU A 195 -0.12 -18.19 -6.77
N ALA A 196 -1.23 -18.53 -6.12
CA ALA A 196 -2.25 -19.42 -6.69
C ALA A 196 -2.93 -18.82 -7.93
N VAL A 197 -3.09 -17.50 -7.97
CA VAL A 197 -3.72 -16.80 -9.10
C VAL A 197 -2.76 -16.58 -10.25
N ALA A 198 -1.50 -16.21 -9.97
CA ALA A 198 -0.52 -15.79 -10.96
C ALA A 198 -0.21 -16.83 -12.05
N GLY A 199 -0.38 -18.13 -11.76
CA GLY A 199 -0.19 -19.20 -12.73
C GLY A 199 1.27 -19.46 -13.10
N ARG A 200 1.50 -20.39 -14.05
CA ARG A 200 2.85 -20.75 -14.50
C ARG A 200 3.42 -19.66 -15.42
N GLY A 201 4.69 -19.31 -15.22
CA GLY A 201 5.39 -18.31 -16.04
C GLY A 201 5.31 -16.87 -15.51
N THR A 202 4.62 -16.65 -14.39
CA THR A 202 4.53 -15.35 -13.71
C THR A 202 5.44 -15.34 -12.49
N VAL A 203 6.18 -14.25 -12.28
CA VAL A 203 6.95 -14.04 -11.05
C VAL A 203 6.16 -13.09 -10.15
N VAL A 204 5.79 -13.55 -8.96
CA VAL A 204 5.18 -12.71 -7.91
C VAL A 204 6.28 -12.24 -6.98
N ALA A 205 6.28 -10.97 -6.61
CA ALA A 205 7.26 -10.33 -5.73
C ALA A 205 6.57 -9.39 -4.75
N ARG A 206 7.26 -9.07 -3.66
CA ARG A 206 6.86 -8.01 -2.71
C ARG A 206 7.94 -6.94 -2.69
N LEU A 207 7.56 -5.70 -2.99
CA LEU A 207 8.49 -4.58 -3.03
C LEU A 207 8.74 -3.97 -1.65
N GLY A 208 7.74 -4.04 -0.77
CA GLY A 208 7.76 -3.52 0.60
C GLY A 208 6.35 -3.15 1.04
N GLY A 209 6.12 -3.00 2.36
CA GLY A 209 4.80 -2.62 2.87
C GLY A 209 3.68 -3.56 2.40
N ASP A 210 2.64 -3.00 1.83
CA ASP A 210 1.47 -3.63 1.21
C ASP A 210 1.56 -3.77 -0.31
N GLU A 211 2.72 -3.47 -0.91
CA GLU A 211 2.92 -3.47 -2.35
C GLU A 211 3.47 -4.80 -2.87
N PHE A 212 2.71 -5.42 -3.76
CA PHE A 212 3.09 -6.62 -4.51
C PHE A 212 3.24 -6.30 -5.99
N THR A 213 4.12 -7.04 -6.66
CA THR A 213 4.30 -6.93 -8.11
C THR A 213 4.34 -8.27 -8.79
N LEU A 214 3.78 -8.33 -9.99
CA LEU A 214 3.81 -9.50 -10.84
C LEU A 214 4.48 -9.17 -12.17
N LEU A 215 5.35 -10.07 -12.63
CA LEU A 215 5.97 -10.03 -13.95
C LEU A 215 5.38 -11.14 -14.80
N VAL A 216 4.68 -10.74 -15.87
CA VAL A 216 4.07 -11.65 -16.84
C VAL A 216 4.92 -11.68 -18.10
N GLN A 217 5.31 -12.87 -18.55
CA GLN A 217 6.01 -13.10 -19.81
C GLN A 217 5.16 -14.00 -20.70
N SER A 218 4.62 -13.44 -21.79
CA SER A 218 3.73 -14.16 -22.71
C SER A 218 3.71 -13.46 -24.06
N HIS A 219 3.43 -14.18 -25.13
CA HIS A 219 3.17 -13.59 -26.46
C HIS A 219 1.94 -12.66 -26.47
N SER A 220 1.06 -12.82 -25.48
CA SER A 220 -0.12 -12.00 -25.21
C SER A 220 -0.07 -11.43 -23.79
N ALA A 221 1.04 -10.79 -23.41
CA ALA A 221 1.27 -10.37 -22.02
C ALA A 221 0.20 -9.41 -21.48
N GLU A 222 -0.35 -8.53 -22.32
CA GLU A 222 -1.46 -7.64 -21.95
C GLU A 222 -2.70 -8.43 -21.52
N ALA A 223 -3.25 -9.26 -22.42
CA ALA A 223 -4.44 -10.04 -22.15
C ALA A 223 -4.26 -10.96 -20.93
N HIS A 224 -3.08 -11.57 -20.80
CA HIS A 224 -2.77 -12.43 -19.66
C HIS A 224 -2.63 -11.63 -18.35
N ALA A 225 -2.08 -10.42 -18.40
CA ALA A 225 -1.99 -9.56 -17.23
C ALA A 225 -3.36 -9.06 -16.77
N VAL A 226 -4.25 -8.71 -17.71
CA VAL A 226 -5.65 -8.34 -17.42
C VAL A 226 -6.39 -9.52 -16.78
N GLU A 227 -6.27 -10.72 -17.33
CA GLU A 227 -6.89 -11.92 -16.75
C GLU A 227 -6.39 -12.20 -15.32
N ILE A 228 -5.08 -12.07 -15.09
CA ILE A 228 -4.49 -12.21 -13.76
C ILE A 228 -5.05 -11.14 -12.82
N ALA A 229 -5.13 -9.87 -13.24
CA ALA A 229 -5.66 -8.78 -12.43
C ALA A 229 -7.13 -8.98 -12.05
N GLU A 230 -7.98 -9.39 -12.99
CA GLU A 230 -9.38 -9.72 -12.74
C GLU A 230 -9.52 -10.86 -11.72
N ARG A 231 -8.72 -11.91 -11.87
CA ARG A 231 -8.70 -13.03 -10.93
C ARG A 231 -8.19 -12.60 -9.55
N ILE A 232 -7.20 -11.70 -9.47
CA ILE A 232 -6.73 -11.14 -8.20
C ILE A 232 -7.87 -10.38 -7.52
N CYS A 233 -8.54 -9.45 -8.20
CA CYS A 233 -9.68 -8.72 -7.63
C CYS A 233 -10.76 -9.66 -7.09
N GLN A 234 -11.09 -10.73 -7.84
CA GLN A 234 -12.08 -11.73 -7.43
C GLN A 234 -11.64 -12.61 -6.25
N GLN A 235 -10.35 -12.95 -6.14
CA GLN A 235 -9.86 -13.79 -5.04
C GLN A 235 -9.60 -13.00 -3.76
N LEU A 236 -9.23 -11.72 -3.89
CA LEU A 236 -8.99 -10.85 -2.73
C LEU A 236 -10.31 -10.38 -2.10
N SER A 237 -11.39 -10.23 -2.86
CA SER A 237 -12.71 -9.91 -2.29
C SER A 237 -13.30 -11.01 -1.40
N ARG A 238 -12.72 -12.23 -1.42
CA ARG A 238 -13.12 -13.33 -0.53
C ARG A 238 -12.57 -13.13 0.87
N ALA A 239 -13.36 -13.46 1.87
CA ALA A 239 -12.99 -13.32 3.27
C ALA A 239 -11.67 -14.03 3.63
N PHE A 240 -10.88 -13.40 4.49
CA PHE A 240 -9.65 -13.93 5.08
C PHE A 240 -9.91 -14.31 6.54
N SER A 241 -9.74 -15.59 6.87
CA SER A 241 -9.82 -16.06 8.26
C SER A 241 -8.44 -15.91 8.92
N ILE A 242 -8.26 -14.86 9.72
CA ILE A 242 -6.98 -14.51 10.34
C ILE A 242 -7.18 -14.28 11.84
N ALA A 243 -6.45 -15.03 12.66
CA ALA A 243 -6.49 -14.92 14.13
C ALA A 243 -7.92 -14.98 14.73
N GLY A 244 -8.83 -15.74 14.10
CA GLY A 244 -10.22 -15.85 14.53
C GLY A 244 -11.15 -14.74 14.01
N HIS A 245 -10.64 -13.79 13.23
CA HIS A 245 -11.41 -12.76 12.55
C HIS A 245 -11.67 -13.14 11.09
N GLU A 246 -12.84 -12.76 10.58
CA GLU A 246 -13.17 -12.81 9.17
C GLU A 246 -12.97 -11.41 8.57
N LEU A 247 -11.92 -11.23 7.77
CA LEU A 247 -11.51 -9.93 7.22
C LEU A 247 -11.83 -9.85 5.73
N PHE A 248 -12.45 -8.75 5.30
CA PHE A 248 -12.67 -8.43 3.90
C PHE A 248 -11.71 -7.32 3.49
N VAL A 249 -10.82 -7.61 2.54
CA VAL A 249 -9.88 -6.62 2.00
C VAL A 249 -10.02 -6.56 0.50
N THR A 250 -9.76 -5.39 -0.06
CA THR A 250 -9.71 -5.18 -1.52
C THR A 250 -8.30 -4.77 -1.92
N ALA A 251 -8.03 -4.76 -3.23
CA ALA A 251 -6.79 -4.25 -3.76
C ALA A 251 -7.05 -3.37 -4.98
N SER A 252 -6.24 -2.33 -5.11
CA SER A 252 -6.08 -1.58 -6.35
C SER A 252 -4.93 -2.18 -7.17
N ILE A 253 -5.11 -2.24 -8.48
CA ILE A 253 -4.16 -2.89 -9.39
C ILE A 253 -3.82 -1.97 -10.56
N GLY A 254 -2.54 -1.80 -10.84
CA GLY A 254 -2.04 -1.08 -12.01
C GLY A 254 -1.31 -2.01 -12.97
N ILE A 255 -1.63 -1.95 -14.26
CA ILE A 255 -1.04 -2.81 -15.28
C ILE A 255 -0.28 -1.95 -16.29
N SER A 256 0.92 -2.37 -16.66
CA SER A 256 1.65 -1.79 -17.79
C SER A 256 2.24 -2.87 -18.68
N VAL A 257 2.36 -2.57 -19.97
CA VAL A 257 2.85 -3.50 -20.99
C VAL A 257 4.00 -2.85 -21.73
N ASN A 258 5.01 -3.66 -22.08
CA ASN A 258 6.13 -3.18 -22.88
C ASN A 258 5.69 -2.93 -24.34
N GLU A 259 5.90 -1.72 -24.82
CA GLU A 259 5.52 -1.28 -26.17
C GLU A 259 6.56 -1.61 -27.26
N ALA A 260 6.17 -1.39 -28.51
CA ALA A 260 7.01 -1.55 -29.68
C ALA A 260 8.12 -0.48 -29.70
N GLY A 261 9.33 -0.87 -29.30
CA GLY A 261 10.47 0.05 -29.16
C GLY A 261 11.25 -0.14 -27.86
N GLY A 262 10.72 -0.93 -26.91
CA GLY A 262 11.39 -1.31 -25.68
C GLY A 262 11.45 -0.17 -24.67
N ALA A 263 10.49 -0.12 -23.75
CA ALA A 263 10.55 0.81 -22.64
C ALA A 263 11.71 0.44 -21.68
N ALA A 264 12.40 1.44 -21.14
CA ALA A 264 13.33 1.21 -20.04
C ALA A 264 12.58 0.61 -18.85
N ILE A 265 13.24 -0.24 -18.05
CA ILE A 265 12.67 -0.85 -16.83
C ILE A 265 11.96 0.19 -15.96
N THR A 266 12.62 1.33 -15.75
CA THR A 266 12.09 2.43 -14.93
C THR A 266 10.79 3.01 -15.48
N GLU A 267 10.66 3.11 -16.80
CA GLU A 267 9.46 3.63 -17.45
C GLU A 267 8.30 2.65 -17.35
N LEU A 268 8.55 1.35 -17.55
CA LEU A 268 7.51 0.32 -17.40
C LEU A 268 6.95 0.31 -15.97
N LEU A 269 7.82 0.38 -14.96
CA LEU A 269 7.40 0.46 -13.56
C LEU A 269 6.62 1.75 -13.25
N ARG A 270 7.09 2.89 -13.77
CA ARG A 270 6.39 4.17 -13.62
C ARG A 270 4.97 4.11 -14.20
N ARG A 271 4.81 3.49 -15.38
CA ARG A 271 3.50 3.32 -16.03
C ARG A 271 2.56 2.43 -15.21
N ALA A 272 3.07 1.33 -14.64
CA ALA A 272 2.28 0.47 -13.75
C ALA A 272 1.81 1.22 -12.50
N ASP A 273 2.69 2.04 -11.92
CA ASP A 273 2.39 2.86 -10.75
C ASP A 273 1.33 3.93 -11.04
N VAL A 274 1.45 4.61 -12.18
CA VAL A 274 0.43 5.57 -12.65
C VAL A 274 -0.94 4.90 -12.81
N ALA A 275 -0.98 3.70 -13.39
CA ALA A 275 -2.22 2.93 -13.51
C ALA A 275 -2.74 2.48 -12.13
N LEU A 276 -1.88 2.08 -11.20
CA LEU A 276 -2.26 1.70 -9.84
C LEU A 276 -2.94 2.87 -9.12
N TYR A 277 -2.34 4.04 -9.20
CA TYR A 277 -2.89 5.26 -8.62
C TYR A 277 -4.25 5.62 -9.22
N ARG A 278 -4.44 5.37 -10.52
CA ARG A 278 -5.73 5.54 -11.20
C ARG A 278 -6.78 4.56 -10.71
N ALA A 279 -6.40 3.32 -10.42
CA ALA A 279 -7.28 2.37 -9.78
C ALA A 279 -7.70 2.82 -8.37
N LYS A 280 -6.79 3.42 -7.60
CA LYS A 280 -7.08 3.96 -6.26
C LYS A 280 -8.05 5.15 -6.32
N SER A 281 -7.75 6.13 -7.16
CA SER A 281 -8.60 7.33 -7.33
C SER A 281 -9.94 7.04 -8.00
N GLY A 282 -10.02 6.00 -8.84
CA GLY A 282 -11.23 5.55 -9.52
C GLY A 282 -12.19 4.70 -8.67
N GLY A 283 -12.11 4.79 -7.34
CA GLY A 283 -13.01 4.10 -6.40
C GLY A 283 -12.43 2.85 -5.73
N ARG A 284 -11.14 2.53 -5.94
CA ARG A 284 -10.47 1.34 -5.38
C ARG A 284 -11.08 0.00 -5.84
N ALA A 285 -10.57 -1.12 -5.32
CA ALA A 285 -11.09 -2.46 -5.59
C ALA A 285 -11.20 -2.82 -7.10
N ARG A 286 -10.32 -2.25 -7.92
CA ARG A 286 -10.34 -2.35 -9.38
C ARG A 286 -8.93 -2.41 -9.94
N TRP A 287 -8.85 -2.77 -11.21
CA TRP A 287 -7.62 -2.68 -11.98
C TRP A 287 -7.72 -1.57 -13.03
N GLU A 288 -6.57 -1.02 -13.41
CA GLU A 288 -6.45 -0.09 -14.52
C GLU A 288 -5.27 -0.51 -15.41
N LEU A 289 -5.47 -0.44 -16.72
CA LEU A 289 -4.41 -0.64 -17.70
C LEU A 289 -3.85 0.71 -18.10
N TYR A 290 -2.52 0.83 -18.07
CA TYR A 290 -1.86 2.06 -18.47
C TYR A 290 -2.14 2.39 -19.95
N HIS A 291 -2.51 3.65 -20.18
CA HIS A 291 -2.53 4.29 -21.49
C HIS A 291 -2.03 5.74 -21.35
N SER A 292 -1.48 6.32 -22.41
CA SER A 292 -0.78 7.61 -22.37
C SER A 292 -1.60 8.80 -21.85
N SER A 293 -2.93 8.74 -21.92
CA SER A 293 -3.80 9.75 -21.31
C SER A 293 -3.77 9.75 -19.77
N LEU A 294 -3.21 8.72 -19.10
CA LEU A 294 -3.03 8.71 -17.65
C LEU A 294 -1.85 9.55 -17.17
N ASP A 295 -0.83 9.76 -18.01
CA ASP A 295 0.38 10.49 -17.63
C ASP A 295 0.06 11.94 -17.26
N VAL A 296 -0.54 12.66 -18.22
CA VAL A 296 -1.81 13.38 -18.05
C VAL A 296 -2.11 13.80 -16.61
N VAL A 297 -2.84 12.89 -16.00
CA VAL A 297 -3.58 13.17 -14.79
C VAL A 297 -2.78 12.82 -13.53
N SER A 298 -1.73 12.01 -13.64
CA SER A 298 -0.85 11.67 -12.51
C SER A 298 -0.01 12.86 -12.04
N VAL A 299 0.60 13.61 -12.97
CA VAL A 299 1.34 14.84 -12.65
C VAL A 299 0.37 15.90 -12.13
N GLU A 300 -0.76 16.05 -12.81
CA GLU A 300 -1.81 17.00 -12.44
C GLU A 300 -2.39 16.76 -11.04
N GLN A 301 -2.44 15.52 -10.56
CA GLN A 301 -2.93 15.18 -9.22
C GLN A 301 -1.85 15.31 -8.14
N LEU A 302 -0.57 15.09 -8.47
CA LEU A 302 0.55 15.32 -7.54
C LEU A 302 0.78 16.81 -7.28
N ASP A 303 0.61 17.62 -8.33
CA ASP A 303 0.53 19.08 -8.22
C ASP A 303 -0.66 19.50 -7.35
N LEU A 304 -1.80 18.81 -7.49
CA LEU A 304 -3.00 19.07 -6.69
C LEU A 304 -2.78 18.74 -5.21
N ASP A 305 -2.11 17.64 -4.85
CA ASP A 305 -1.79 17.31 -3.44
C ASP A 305 -0.91 18.39 -2.81
N THR A 306 0.16 18.76 -3.50
CA THR A 306 1.10 19.80 -3.02
C THR A 306 0.39 21.16 -2.90
N ALA A 307 -0.50 21.48 -3.84
CA ALA A 307 -1.26 22.72 -3.82
C ALA A 307 -2.33 22.72 -2.70
N LEU A 308 -3.01 21.60 -2.46
CA LEU A 308 -4.09 21.49 -1.48
C LEU A 308 -3.57 21.69 -0.05
N ARG A 309 -2.41 21.10 0.28
CA ARG A 309 -1.74 21.32 1.57
C ARG A 309 -1.47 22.80 1.87
N ARG A 310 -1.25 23.60 0.83
CA ARG A 310 -1.01 25.05 0.94
C ARG A 310 -2.27 25.88 0.72
N ALA A 311 -3.40 25.29 0.33
CA ALA A 311 -4.59 26.02 -0.07
C ALA A 311 -5.23 26.76 1.12
N VAL A 312 -5.22 26.15 2.31
CA VAL A 312 -5.69 26.79 3.55
C VAL A 312 -4.81 27.98 3.91
N GLU A 313 -3.49 27.81 3.93
CA GLU A 313 -2.52 28.87 4.26
C GLU A 313 -2.56 30.04 3.27
N ARG A 314 -2.85 29.75 2.00
CA ARG A 314 -2.88 30.73 0.90
C ARG A 314 -4.24 31.34 0.65
N GLN A 315 -5.24 31.07 1.51
CA GLN A 315 -6.60 31.59 1.38
C GLN A 315 -7.24 31.28 0.02
N GLN A 316 -6.97 30.09 -0.51
CA GLN A 316 -7.49 29.64 -1.82
C GLN A 316 -8.82 28.90 -1.70
N LEU A 317 -9.25 28.59 -0.48
CA LEU A 317 -10.55 27.98 -0.23
C LEU A 317 -11.60 29.07 -0.06
N LEU A 318 -12.78 28.84 -0.65
CA LEU A 318 -13.93 29.73 -0.51
C LEU A 318 -15.22 28.91 -0.40
N LEU A 319 -16.27 29.52 0.13
CA LEU A 319 -17.58 28.90 0.27
C LEU A 319 -18.56 29.53 -0.72
N HIS A 320 -19.28 28.68 -1.45
CA HIS A 320 -20.50 29.06 -2.13
C HIS A 320 -21.70 28.61 -1.29
N TYR A 321 -22.84 29.29 -1.47
CA TYR A 321 -24.03 29.15 -0.65
C TYR A 321 -25.21 28.85 -1.58
N GLN A 322 -25.83 27.68 -1.39
CA GLN A 322 -27.05 27.32 -2.12
C GLN A 322 -28.27 27.49 -1.21
N PRO A 323 -29.35 28.16 -1.64
CA PRO A 323 -30.53 28.36 -0.79
C PRO A 323 -31.31 27.06 -0.57
N GLU A 324 -31.74 26.86 0.67
CA GLU A 324 -32.72 25.86 1.09
C GLU A 324 -34.08 26.55 1.28
N VAL A 325 -35.10 26.04 0.59
CA VAL A 325 -36.41 26.71 0.45
C VAL A 325 -37.50 25.85 1.08
N ASP A 326 -38.37 26.47 1.88
CA ASP A 326 -39.62 25.84 2.32
C ASP A 326 -40.57 25.70 1.13
N LEU A 327 -40.93 24.47 0.78
CA LEU A 327 -41.66 24.20 -0.46
C LEU A 327 -43.12 24.65 -0.42
N ALA A 328 -43.69 24.78 0.79
CA ALA A 328 -45.07 25.20 0.99
C ALA A 328 -45.24 26.72 0.84
N THR A 329 -44.30 27.49 1.39
CA THR A 329 -44.33 28.95 1.42
C THR A 329 -43.49 29.61 0.32
N GLY A 330 -42.53 28.88 -0.25
CA GLY A 330 -41.53 29.39 -1.17
C GLY A 330 -40.44 30.23 -0.49
N ALA A 331 -40.35 30.21 0.84
CA ALA A 331 -39.46 31.06 1.59
C ALA A 331 -38.06 30.47 1.79
N ILE A 332 -37.02 31.32 1.77
CA ILE A 332 -35.66 30.88 2.12
C ILE A 332 -35.61 30.62 3.63
N THR A 333 -35.25 29.39 4.00
CA THR A 333 -35.14 28.97 5.41
C THR A 333 -33.71 28.67 5.84
N GLY A 334 -32.84 28.35 4.89
CA GLY A 334 -31.46 28.04 5.16
C GLY A 334 -30.58 28.14 3.92
N THR A 335 -29.33 27.72 4.08
CA THR A 335 -28.38 27.59 3.00
C THR A 335 -27.39 26.47 3.27
N GLU A 336 -26.99 25.75 2.23
CA GLU A 336 -25.87 24.83 2.29
C GLU A 336 -24.57 25.53 1.91
N ALA A 337 -23.57 25.44 2.79
CA ALA A 337 -22.23 25.93 2.56
C ALA A 337 -21.40 24.88 1.81
N LEU A 338 -21.12 25.17 0.54
CA LEU A 338 -20.46 24.28 -0.40
C LEU A 338 -19.04 24.75 -0.66
N LEU A 339 -18.07 23.93 -0.26
CA LEU A 339 -16.64 24.22 -0.44
C LEU A 339 -16.29 24.38 -1.92
N ARG A 340 -15.42 25.33 -2.21
CA ARG A 340 -14.80 25.56 -3.51
C ARG A 340 -13.33 25.86 -3.31
N TRP A 341 -12.53 25.52 -4.33
CA TRP A 341 -11.12 25.83 -4.31
C TRP A 341 -10.76 26.70 -5.51
N ASP A 342 -10.40 27.95 -5.24
CA ASP A 342 -9.87 28.89 -6.24
C ASP A 342 -8.40 28.57 -6.53
N HIS A 343 -8.20 27.66 -7.48
CA HIS A 343 -6.88 27.20 -7.87
C HIS A 343 -6.26 28.17 -8.88
N PRO A 344 -5.01 28.65 -8.66
CA PRO A 344 -4.41 29.75 -9.43
C PRO A 344 -4.26 29.47 -10.93
N HIS A 345 -4.20 28.21 -11.32
CA HIS A 345 -4.07 27.79 -12.73
C HIS A 345 -5.33 27.11 -13.30
N ARG A 346 -6.26 26.68 -12.45
CA ARG A 346 -7.43 25.87 -12.87
C ARG A 346 -8.76 26.58 -12.63
N GLY A 347 -8.72 27.77 -12.03
CA GLY A 347 -9.92 28.47 -11.58
C GLY A 347 -10.60 27.72 -10.45
N ILE A 348 -11.91 27.88 -10.35
CA ILE A 348 -12.71 27.35 -9.24
C ILE A 348 -12.98 25.85 -9.46
N LEU A 349 -12.39 25.02 -8.61
CA LEU A 349 -12.59 23.58 -8.56
C LEU A 349 -13.75 23.20 -7.62
N SER A 350 -14.44 22.12 -7.97
CA SER A 350 -15.54 21.57 -7.18
C SER A 350 -15.04 20.55 -6.16
N PRO A 351 -15.78 20.27 -5.06
CA PRO A 351 -15.39 19.25 -4.08
C PRO A 351 -15.08 17.88 -4.69
N ALA A 352 -15.80 17.47 -5.74
CA ALA A 352 -15.60 16.20 -6.42
C ALA A 352 -14.17 16.06 -7.01
N ASP A 353 -13.49 17.17 -7.28
CA ASP A 353 -12.15 17.17 -7.88
C ASP A 353 -11.03 16.93 -6.87
N PHE A 354 -11.26 17.22 -5.58
CA PHE A 354 -10.18 17.23 -4.57
C PHE A 354 -10.53 16.66 -3.19
N ILE A 355 -11.79 16.40 -2.85
CA ILE A 355 -12.17 15.87 -1.52
C ILE A 355 -11.58 14.48 -1.28
N ALA A 356 -11.63 13.58 -2.28
CA ALA A 356 -11.03 12.24 -2.15
C ALA A 356 -9.54 12.33 -1.81
N LEU A 357 -8.83 13.27 -2.43
CA LEU A 357 -7.41 13.53 -2.15
C LEU A 357 -7.21 14.13 -0.74
N ALA A 358 -8.08 15.05 -0.32
CA ALA A 358 -8.06 15.63 1.02
C ALA A 358 -8.27 14.56 2.11
N GLU A 359 -9.14 13.58 1.87
CA GLU A 359 -9.39 12.48 2.80
C GLU A 359 -8.21 11.52 2.89
N GLU A 360 -7.62 11.15 1.74
CA GLU A 360 -6.46 10.27 1.67
C GLU A 360 -5.21 10.85 2.36
N THR A 361 -5.02 12.16 2.24
CA THR A 361 -3.88 12.88 2.80
C THR A 361 -4.10 13.33 4.25
N GLY A 362 -5.36 13.29 4.73
CA GLY A 362 -5.76 13.78 6.05
C GLY A 362 -5.99 15.30 6.12
N GLU A 363 -5.78 16.03 5.02
CA GLU A 363 -6.02 17.49 4.94
C GLU A 363 -7.50 17.86 5.13
N ILE A 364 -8.42 16.91 4.88
CA ILE A 364 -9.87 17.11 5.08
C ILE A 364 -10.21 17.62 6.49
N ILE A 365 -9.43 17.24 7.51
CA ILE A 365 -9.66 17.67 8.89
C ILE A 365 -9.41 19.18 9.05
N HIS A 366 -8.30 19.68 8.49
CA HIS A 366 -7.95 21.10 8.54
C HIS A 366 -8.91 21.94 7.69
N ILE A 367 -9.26 21.43 6.50
CA ILE A 367 -10.23 22.05 5.60
C ILE A 367 -11.59 22.14 6.30
N GLY A 368 -12.08 21.05 6.87
CA GLY A 368 -13.39 21.00 7.53
C GLY A 368 -13.48 21.93 8.74
N GLN A 369 -12.40 22.05 9.53
CA GLN A 369 -12.34 23.05 10.61
C GLN A 369 -12.44 24.48 10.07
N TRP A 370 -11.76 24.79 8.97
CA TRP A 370 -11.86 26.10 8.33
C TRP A 370 -13.28 26.34 7.76
N VAL A 371 -13.86 25.34 7.08
CA VAL A 371 -15.22 25.40 6.52
C VAL A 371 -16.25 25.68 7.61
N LEU A 372 -16.21 24.93 8.71
CA LEU A 372 -17.15 25.11 9.82
C LEU A 372 -17.07 26.52 10.40
N ALA A 373 -15.85 27.01 10.63
CA ALA A 373 -15.63 28.35 11.16
C ALA A 373 -16.08 29.45 10.19
N GLU A 374 -15.78 29.32 8.90
CA GLU A 374 -16.16 30.30 7.88
C GLU A 374 -17.67 30.31 7.62
N ALA A 375 -18.31 29.14 7.53
CA ALA A 375 -19.75 29.02 7.37
C ALA A 375 -20.49 29.67 8.54
N CYS A 376 -20.03 29.45 9.78
CA CYS A 376 -20.62 30.08 10.96
C CYS A 376 -20.44 31.61 10.96
N ARG A 377 -19.23 32.10 10.65
CA ARG A 377 -18.96 33.55 10.52
C ARG A 377 -19.85 34.19 9.47
N GLN A 378 -19.97 33.56 8.29
CA GLN A 378 -20.75 34.11 7.20
C GLN A 378 -22.25 34.09 7.51
N ALA A 379 -22.76 33.06 8.20
CA ALA A 379 -24.16 33.01 8.65
C ALA A 379 -24.53 34.14 9.61
N VAL A 380 -23.61 34.52 10.51
CA VAL A 380 -23.76 35.70 11.37
C VAL A 380 -23.80 36.98 10.51
N SER A 381 -22.86 37.15 9.57
CA SER A 381 -22.84 38.29 8.65
C SER A 381 -24.13 38.41 7.81
N PHE A 382 -24.65 37.29 7.30
CA PHE A 382 -25.92 37.26 6.58
C PHE A 382 -27.07 37.74 7.46
N SER A 383 -27.12 37.30 8.72
CA SER A 383 -28.17 37.67 9.67
C SER A 383 -28.14 39.16 10.06
N GLU A 384 -26.97 39.80 10.06
CA GLU A 384 -26.83 41.23 10.34
C GLU A 384 -27.24 42.11 9.15
N ARG A 385 -27.01 41.63 7.92
CA ARG A 385 -27.14 42.42 6.68
C ARG A 385 -28.45 42.17 5.91
N ALA A 386 -29.14 41.07 6.19
CA ALA A 386 -30.39 40.69 5.53
C ALA A 386 -31.63 40.98 6.40
N PRO A 387 -32.84 41.04 5.81
CA PRO A 387 -34.09 41.18 6.55
C PRO A 387 -34.25 40.05 7.57
N ARG A 388 -34.81 40.36 8.76
CA ARG A 388 -35.00 39.37 9.83
C ARG A 388 -35.91 38.23 9.36
N LEU A 389 -35.32 37.09 8.99
CA LEU A 389 -36.05 35.85 8.77
C LEU A 389 -36.59 35.34 10.11
N PRO A 390 -37.87 34.94 10.19
CA PRO A 390 -38.41 34.30 11.39
C PRO A 390 -37.59 33.05 11.74
N GLY A 391 -36.94 33.02 12.91
CA GLY A 391 -36.07 31.92 13.34
C GLY A 391 -34.59 32.03 12.93
N GLY A 392 -34.25 32.98 12.06
CA GLY A 392 -32.91 33.18 11.50
C GLY A 392 -32.55 32.19 10.39
N LEU A 393 -31.47 32.47 9.66
CA LEU A 393 -30.99 31.61 8.57
C LEU A 393 -30.24 30.41 9.15
N VAL A 394 -30.62 29.20 8.74
CA VAL A 394 -29.87 27.98 9.08
C VAL A 394 -28.76 27.78 8.04
N VAL A 395 -27.52 27.55 8.50
CA VAL A 395 -26.40 27.16 7.63
C VAL A 395 -26.11 25.67 7.80
N SER A 396 -26.14 24.95 6.69
CA SER A 396 -25.79 23.53 6.58
C SER A 396 -24.31 23.37 6.23
N VAL A 397 -23.61 22.50 6.96
CA VAL A 397 -22.19 22.16 6.73
C VAL A 397 -22.04 20.64 6.70
N ASN A 398 -21.44 20.14 5.62
CA ASN A 398 -21.09 18.73 5.47
C ASN A 398 -19.92 18.35 6.37
N ILE A 399 -20.03 17.20 7.04
CA ILE A 399 -18.98 16.62 7.88
C ILE A 399 -18.46 15.34 7.22
N SER A 400 -17.15 15.29 6.96
CA SER A 400 -16.54 14.09 6.39
C SER A 400 -16.50 12.92 7.39
N PRO A 401 -16.43 11.67 6.90
CA PRO A 401 -16.20 10.48 7.74
C PRO A 401 -15.00 10.62 8.68
N SER A 402 -13.90 11.21 8.18
CA SER A 402 -12.66 11.37 8.92
C SER A 402 -12.78 12.40 10.04
N GLU A 403 -13.55 13.47 9.83
CA GLU A 403 -13.84 14.46 10.88
C GLU A 403 -14.75 13.92 11.97
N PHE A 404 -15.75 13.11 11.59
CA PHE A 404 -16.68 12.50 12.54
C PHE A 404 -15.98 11.52 13.49
N ARG A 405 -15.05 10.71 12.97
CA ARG A 405 -14.25 9.78 13.77
C ARG A 405 -13.24 10.47 14.68
N LEU A 406 -12.84 11.71 14.37
CA LEU A 406 -11.84 12.42 15.16
C LEU A 406 -12.44 12.81 16.53
N PRO A 407 -11.88 12.32 17.66
CA PRO A 407 -12.42 12.58 18.98
C PRO A 407 -12.61 14.08 19.26
N GLY A 408 -13.65 14.42 20.02
CA GLY A 408 -13.91 15.80 20.42
C GLY A 408 -14.55 16.69 19.34
N LEU A 409 -15.23 16.11 18.34
CA LEU A 409 -15.99 16.89 17.34
C LEU A 409 -16.94 17.90 18.00
N ALA A 410 -17.74 17.47 18.98
CA ALA A 410 -18.63 18.37 19.71
C ALA A 410 -17.88 19.51 20.40
N GLY A 411 -16.69 19.26 20.96
CA GLY A 411 -15.85 20.31 21.54
C GLY A 411 -15.35 21.32 20.50
N ARG A 412 -14.95 20.86 19.30
CA ARG A 412 -14.55 21.75 18.19
C ARG A 412 -15.72 22.61 17.71
N VAL A 413 -16.89 22.00 17.54
CA VAL A 413 -18.12 22.72 17.16
C VAL A 413 -18.51 23.75 18.21
N ALA A 414 -18.45 23.39 19.50
CA ALA A 414 -18.71 24.32 20.60
C ALA A 414 -17.76 25.53 20.59
N GLY A 415 -16.46 25.29 20.33
CA GLY A 415 -15.47 26.36 20.16
C GLY A 415 -15.84 27.32 19.03
N VAL A 416 -16.17 26.80 17.85
CA VAL A 416 -16.56 27.63 16.70
C VAL A 416 -17.84 28.44 16.98
N LEU A 417 -18.86 27.82 17.59
CA LEU A 417 -20.10 28.52 17.95
C LEU A 417 -19.82 29.65 18.96
N CYS A 418 -18.92 29.40 19.93
CA CYS A 418 -18.49 30.41 20.90
C CYS A 418 -17.73 31.57 20.23
N ASP A 419 -16.78 31.26 19.34
CA ASP A 419 -15.94 32.25 18.67
C ASP A 419 -16.72 33.13 17.69
N THR A 420 -17.70 32.54 16.99
CA THR A 420 -18.51 33.24 15.99
C THR A 420 -19.75 33.89 16.58
N GLY A 421 -20.23 33.42 17.74
CA GLY A 421 -21.49 33.85 18.34
C GLY A 421 -22.74 33.31 17.65
N LEU A 422 -22.60 32.39 16.68
CA LEU A 422 -23.75 31.78 16.01
C LEU A 422 -24.55 30.92 17.01
N PRO A 423 -25.87 31.11 17.16
CA PRO A 423 -26.70 30.22 17.96
C PRO A 423 -26.68 28.80 17.37
N GLY A 424 -26.46 27.76 18.19
CA GLY A 424 -26.38 26.38 17.72
C GLY A 424 -27.57 25.96 16.84
N ARG A 425 -28.79 26.43 17.13
CA ARG A 425 -30.00 26.16 16.33
C ARG A 425 -29.97 26.65 14.88
N GLN A 426 -29.00 27.49 14.53
CA GLN A 426 -28.77 28.01 13.18
C GLN A 426 -27.64 27.26 12.46
N LEU A 427 -26.94 26.34 13.12
CA LEU A 427 -26.02 25.41 12.49
C LEU A 427 -26.72 24.07 12.28
N LYS A 428 -26.66 23.53 11.06
CA LYS A 428 -27.05 22.17 10.71
C LYS A 428 -25.81 21.42 10.24
N LEU A 429 -25.53 20.27 10.83
CA LEU A 429 -24.44 19.39 10.39
C LEU A 429 -25.02 18.24 9.58
N GLU A 430 -24.43 17.99 8.42
CA GLU A 430 -24.88 16.98 7.47
C GLU A 430 -23.87 15.83 7.44
N LEU A 431 -24.37 14.62 7.61
CA LEU A 431 -23.57 13.41 7.75
C LEU A 431 -24.13 12.34 6.84
N THR A 432 -23.27 11.66 6.10
CA THR A 432 -23.73 10.55 5.26
C THR A 432 -24.15 9.36 6.12
N GLU A 433 -25.12 8.60 5.61
CA GLU A 433 -25.62 7.39 6.27
C GLU A 433 -24.52 6.39 6.64
N THR A 434 -23.57 6.18 5.72
CA THR A 434 -22.45 5.23 5.89
C THR A 434 -21.64 5.53 7.15
N VAL A 435 -21.38 6.81 7.45
CA VAL A 435 -20.58 7.22 8.62
C VAL A 435 -21.26 6.86 9.93
N LEU A 436 -22.59 6.99 9.98
CA LEU A 436 -23.36 6.69 11.20
C LEU A 436 -23.45 5.18 11.48
N MET A 437 -23.31 4.34 10.45
CA MET A 437 -23.44 2.90 10.55
C MET A 437 -22.11 2.18 10.86
N GLU A 438 -20.96 2.86 10.78
CA GLU A 438 -19.65 2.27 11.09
C GLU A 438 -19.53 1.87 12.58
N ASP A 439 -19.92 2.75 13.50
CA ASP A 439 -19.95 2.52 14.95
C ASP A 439 -21.17 3.22 15.58
N VAL A 440 -22.29 2.50 15.62
CA VAL A 440 -23.59 3.04 16.04
C VAL A 440 -23.58 3.60 17.47
N PRO A 441 -23.07 2.88 18.51
CA PRO A 441 -23.01 3.42 19.86
C PRO A 441 -22.20 4.72 19.97
N ALA A 442 -21.01 4.77 19.37
CA ALA A 442 -20.16 5.96 19.41
C ALA A 442 -20.78 7.14 18.62
N ALA A 443 -21.45 6.83 17.50
CA ALA A 443 -22.18 7.83 16.73
C ALA A 443 -23.31 8.45 17.56
N ILE A 444 -24.13 7.64 18.24
CA ILE A 444 -25.23 8.13 19.10
C ILE A 444 -24.69 9.04 20.22
N GLU A 445 -23.58 8.69 20.86
CA GLU A 445 -22.96 9.52 21.88
C GLU A 445 -22.54 10.88 21.32
N THR A 446 -21.85 10.88 20.18
CA THR A 446 -21.38 12.10 19.51
C THR A 446 -22.53 12.99 19.04
N LEU A 447 -23.56 12.41 18.44
CA LEU A 447 -24.75 13.15 17.98
C LEU A 447 -25.52 13.76 19.16
N ASN A 448 -25.66 13.05 20.28
CA ASN A 448 -26.28 13.61 21.49
C ASN A 448 -25.47 14.78 22.06
N ALA A 449 -24.13 14.68 22.07
CA ALA A 449 -23.26 15.78 22.50
C ALA A 449 -23.42 17.01 21.59
N LEU A 450 -23.51 16.82 20.27
CA LEU A 450 -23.79 17.91 19.32
C LEU A 450 -25.17 18.55 19.55
N ARG A 451 -26.19 17.73 19.82
CA ARG A 451 -27.54 18.21 20.12
C ARG A 451 -27.62 19.03 21.39
N GLN A 452 -26.80 18.73 22.40
CA GLN A 452 -26.71 19.54 23.63
C GLN A 452 -26.21 20.97 23.36
N LEU A 453 -25.48 21.19 22.25
CA LEU A 453 -25.09 22.52 21.78
C LEU A 453 -26.24 23.26 21.06
N GLY A 454 -27.38 22.60 20.85
CA GLY A 454 -28.53 23.10 20.10
C GLY A 454 -28.37 23.00 18.59
N VAL A 455 -27.33 22.31 18.10
CA VAL A 455 -27.07 22.09 16.67
C VAL A 455 -28.09 21.14 16.08
N ARG A 456 -28.53 21.42 14.84
CA ARG A 456 -29.40 20.52 14.07
C ARG A 456 -28.58 19.47 13.34
N LEU A 457 -29.14 18.28 13.18
CA LEU A 457 -28.43 17.16 12.57
C LEU A 457 -29.25 16.63 11.38
N ALA A 458 -28.58 16.40 10.25
CA ALA A 458 -29.18 15.84 9.06
C ALA A 458 -28.42 14.61 8.57
N ILE A 459 -29.18 13.64 8.05
CA ILE A 459 -28.63 12.52 7.29
C ILE A 459 -28.65 12.91 5.82
N ASP A 460 -27.47 12.90 5.22
CA ASP A 460 -27.24 13.20 3.81
C ASP A 460 -27.20 11.93 2.95
N ASP A 461 -27.44 12.09 1.65
CA ASP A 461 -27.45 11.03 0.63
C ASP A 461 -28.36 9.82 0.95
N PHE A 462 -29.48 10.04 1.66
CA PHE A 462 -30.32 8.96 2.18
C PHE A 462 -30.94 8.11 1.06
N GLY A 463 -30.85 6.79 1.20
CA GLY A 463 -31.42 5.81 0.26
C GLY A 463 -30.43 5.27 -0.79
N THR A 464 -29.18 5.74 -0.80
CA THR A 464 -28.12 5.22 -1.68
C THR A 464 -27.33 4.05 -1.07
N GLY A 465 -27.48 3.82 0.25
CA GLY A 465 -26.81 2.77 1.03
C GLY A 465 -27.75 1.70 1.61
N TYR A 466 -27.21 0.81 2.47
CA TYR A 466 -27.97 -0.22 3.19
C TYR A 466 -28.55 0.34 4.50
N SER A 467 -29.74 0.94 4.44
CA SER A 467 -30.38 1.49 5.64
C SER A 467 -30.99 0.43 6.54
N SER A 468 -30.45 0.31 7.75
CA SER A 468 -31.14 -0.36 8.84
C SER A 468 -32.13 0.62 9.49
N LEU A 469 -33.40 0.55 9.07
CA LEU A 469 -34.50 1.32 9.67
C LEU A 469 -34.54 1.18 11.21
N SER A 470 -34.07 0.04 11.73
CA SER A 470 -34.00 -0.23 13.17
C SER A 470 -33.02 0.67 13.93
N TYR A 471 -31.97 1.19 13.28
CA TYR A 471 -31.03 2.13 13.88
C TYR A 471 -31.39 3.59 13.61
N LEU A 472 -32.07 3.87 12.49
CA LEU A 472 -32.50 5.22 12.14
C LEU A 472 -33.36 5.86 13.24
N GLN A 473 -34.27 5.09 13.85
CA GLN A 473 -35.09 5.53 14.98
C GLN A 473 -34.30 5.90 16.25
N CYS A 474 -33.05 5.44 16.37
CA CYS A 474 -32.20 5.68 17.53
C CYS A 474 -31.32 6.93 17.36
N PHE A 475 -31.10 7.40 16.13
CA PHE A 475 -30.27 8.56 15.89
C PHE A 475 -31.03 9.85 16.20
N PRO A 476 -30.46 10.77 16.99
CA PRO A 476 -31.12 12.01 17.37
C PRO A 476 -30.99 13.07 16.26
N VAL A 477 -31.42 12.72 15.04
CA VAL A 477 -31.36 13.59 13.86
C VAL A 477 -32.70 14.29 13.61
N ASP A 478 -32.66 15.46 12.98
CA ASP A 478 -33.84 16.31 12.74
C ASP A 478 -34.26 16.32 11.27
N THR A 479 -33.38 15.90 10.35
CA THR A 479 -33.62 16.03 8.90
C THR A 479 -33.06 14.84 8.13
N ILE A 480 -33.78 14.44 7.07
CA ILE A 480 -33.33 13.48 6.07
C ILE A 480 -33.24 14.23 4.73
N LYS A 481 -32.08 14.18 4.07
CA LYS A 481 -31.90 14.73 2.71
C LYS A 481 -32.07 13.62 1.67
N ILE A 482 -32.92 13.88 0.69
CA ILE A 482 -33.22 12.96 -0.42
C ILE A 482 -32.24 13.28 -1.55
N ASP A 483 -31.39 12.32 -1.88
CA ASP A 483 -30.35 12.49 -2.90
C ASP A 483 -30.91 12.89 -4.27
N ARG A 484 -30.13 13.69 -4.99
CA ARG A 484 -30.46 14.21 -6.32
C ARG A 484 -30.74 13.12 -7.35
N SER A 485 -30.18 11.91 -7.20
CA SER A 485 -30.44 10.80 -8.15
C SER A 485 -31.90 10.37 -8.14
N PHE A 486 -32.56 10.37 -6.98
CA PHE A 486 -33.99 10.09 -6.86
C PHE A 486 -34.82 11.26 -7.39
N VAL A 487 -34.48 12.49 -7.01
CA VAL A 487 -35.21 13.69 -7.45
C VAL A 487 -35.14 13.89 -8.97
N GLY A 488 -33.98 13.60 -9.58
CA GLY A 488 -33.74 13.66 -11.02
C GLY A 488 -34.60 12.70 -11.84
N ALA A 489 -35.10 11.61 -11.24
CA ALA A 489 -35.94 10.60 -11.91
C ALA A 489 -37.46 10.83 -11.74
N ILE A 490 -37.88 11.81 -10.93
CA ILE A 490 -39.29 12.17 -10.76
C ILE A 490 -39.91 12.59 -12.11
N GLY A 491 -41.10 12.07 -12.42
CA GLY A 491 -41.79 12.27 -13.70
C GLY A 491 -41.32 11.36 -14.83
N ARG A 492 -40.31 10.50 -14.60
CA ARG A 492 -39.80 9.52 -15.58
C ARG A 492 -39.99 8.08 -15.10
N ASP A 493 -39.84 7.82 -13.80
CA ASP A 493 -39.96 6.49 -13.20
C ASP A 493 -40.90 6.51 -11.97
N HIS A 494 -42.05 5.83 -12.10
CA HIS A 494 -43.02 5.70 -11.01
C HIS A 494 -42.49 4.92 -9.81
N ARG A 495 -41.50 4.04 -9.97
CA ARG A 495 -40.88 3.34 -8.83
C ARG A 495 -40.08 4.33 -7.99
N THR A 496 -39.29 5.19 -8.64
CA THR A 496 -38.55 6.26 -7.97
C THR A 496 -39.49 7.23 -7.24
N GLU A 497 -40.62 7.61 -7.85
CA GLU A 497 -41.65 8.43 -7.18
C GLU A 497 -42.21 7.76 -5.91
N ALA A 498 -42.46 6.45 -5.95
CA ALA A 498 -42.90 5.70 -4.78
C ALA A 498 -41.83 5.65 -3.68
N ILE A 499 -40.54 5.53 -4.05
CA ILE A 499 -39.42 5.59 -3.10
C ILE A 499 -39.33 6.97 -2.44
N VAL A 500 -39.38 8.06 -3.21
CA VAL A 500 -39.37 9.43 -2.67
C VAL A 500 -40.55 9.64 -1.71
N THR A 501 -41.74 9.16 -2.08
CA THR A 501 -42.92 9.21 -1.21
C THR A 501 -42.70 8.46 0.10
N ALA A 502 -42.16 7.25 0.03
CA ALA A 502 -41.85 6.45 1.22
C ALA A 502 -40.82 7.13 2.14
N ILE A 503 -39.79 7.79 1.58
CA ILE A 503 -38.79 8.52 2.37
C ILE A 503 -39.42 9.72 3.08
N VAL A 504 -40.28 10.49 2.39
CA VAL A 504 -40.99 11.63 3.00
C VAL A 504 -41.93 11.16 4.12
N ASP A 505 -42.67 10.08 3.90
CA ASP A 505 -43.57 9.51 4.90
C ASP A 505 -42.81 8.94 6.10
N LEU A 506 -41.66 8.30 5.87
CA LEU A 506 -40.76 7.82 6.91
C LEU A 506 -40.24 8.97 7.78
N GLY A 507 -39.74 10.05 7.16
CA GLY A 507 -39.29 11.24 7.88
C GLY A 507 -40.39 11.77 8.81
N ARG A 508 -41.61 11.92 8.27
CA ARG A 508 -42.78 12.35 9.07
C ARG A 508 -43.09 11.39 10.22
N ALA A 509 -43.05 10.08 9.99
CA ALA A 509 -43.30 9.07 11.01
C ALA A 509 -42.26 9.10 12.16
N LEU A 510 -41.02 9.49 11.84
CA LEU A 510 -39.92 9.63 12.81
C LEU A 510 -39.78 11.06 13.36
N SER A 511 -40.72 11.97 13.05
CA SER A 511 -40.66 13.39 13.44
C SER A 511 -39.41 14.12 12.91
N MET A 512 -38.97 13.77 11.71
CA MET A 512 -37.87 14.38 10.97
C MET A 512 -38.40 15.14 9.74
N ASP A 513 -37.77 16.26 9.41
CA ASP A 513 -38.06 16.98 8.16
C ASP A 513 -37.40 16.27 6.97
N ALA A 514 -38.09 16.19 5.83
CA ALA A 514 -37.50 15.75 4.58
C ALA A 514 -37.09 16.96 3.72
N THR A 515 -35.85 16.93 3.21
CA THR A 515 -35.29 17.96 2.31
C THR A 515 -34.92 17.32 0.98
N ALA A 516 -35.46 17.79 -0.14
CA ALA A 516 -35.16 17.24 -1.46
C ALA A 516 -34.05 18.01 -2.19
N GLU A 517 -33.08 17.30 -2.75
CA GLU A 517 -31.94 17.92 -3.44
C GLU A 517 -32.03 17.81 -4.97
N GLY A 518 -31.38 18.73 -5.67
CA GLY A 518 -31.29 18.65 -7.14
C GLY A 518 -32.61 18.93 -7.86
N ILE A 519 -33.47 19.80 -7.29
CA ILE A 519 -34.67 20.26 -8.01
C ILE A 519 -34.24 21.16 -9.17
N GLU A 520 -34.55 20.73 -10.39
CA GLU A 520 -34.20 21.43 -11.65
C GLU A 520 -35.43 21.82 -12.47
N HIS A 521 -36.55 21.13 -12.28
CA HIS A 521 -37.75 21.28 -13.10
C HIS A 521 -39.02 21.57 -12.28
N PRO A 522 -39.97 22.39 -12.79
CA PRO A 522 -41.24 22.65 -12.12
C PRO A 522 -42.06 21.39 -11.79
N ALA A 523 -41.93 20.34 -12.61
CA ALA A 523 -42.64 19.07 -12.38
C ALA A 523 -42.17 18.37 -11.10
N GLN A 524 -40.86 18.36 -10.84
CA GLN A 524 -40.27 17.82 -9.61
C GLN A 524 -40.76 18.58 -8.39
N LEU A 525 -40.75 19.92 -8.45
CA LEU A 525 -41.28 20.78 -7.39
C LEU A 525 -42.75 20.49 -7.09
N ARG A 526 -43.60 20.39 -8.12
CA ARG A 526 -45.03 20.07 -7.94
C ARG A 526 -45.24 18.73 -7.25
N PHE A 527 -44.52 17.69 -7.69
CA PHE A 527 -44.59 16.37 -7.08
C PHE A 527 -44.17 16.43 -5.61
N LEU A 528 -43.00 16.99 -5.30
CA LEU A 528 -42.48 17.09 -3.93
C LEU A 528 -43.42 17.86 -2.99
N ARG A 529 -44.07 18.92 -3.49
CA ARG A 529 -45.11 19.65 -2.75
C ARG A 529 -46.34 18.81 -2.47
N GLN A 530 -46.81 18.02 -3.45
CA GLN A 530 -47.97 17.14 -3.29
C GLN A 530 -47.70 16.00 -2.29
N THR A 531 -46.47 15.48 -2.27
CA THR A 531 -46.01 14.47 -1.32
C THR A 531 -45.83 15.03 0.11
N GLY A 532 -45.84 16.35 0.26
CA GLY A 532 -45.66 17.03 1.55
C GLY A 532 -44.20 17.04 2.01
N CYS A 533 -43.24 17.09 1.08
CA CYS A 533 -41.84 17.35 1.38
C CYS A 533 -41.69 18.77 1.95
N ALA A 534 -40.95 18.92 3.04
CA ALA A 534 -40.90 20.18 3.80
C ALA A 534 -40.03 21.23 3.10
N ARG A 535 -38.82 20.84 2.70
CA ARG A 535 -37.82 21.74 2.13
C ARG A 535 -37.23 21.19 0.84
N GLY A 536 -36.63 22.05 0.05
CA GLY A 536 -35.85 21.60 -1.10
C GLY A 536 -34.81 22.61 -1.57
N GLN A 537 -33.85 22.09 -2.32
CA GLN A 537 -32.75 22.83 -2.91
C GLN A 537 -32.45 22.35 -4.34
N GLY A 538 -31.87 23.21 -5.15
CA GLY A 538 -31.50 22.88 -6.52
C GLY A 538 -31.43 24.08 -7.45
N HIS A 539 -30.96 23.83 -8.68
CA HIS A 539 -30.76 24.85 -9.70
C HIS A 539 -32.06 25.53 -10.17
N TYR A 540 -33.21 24.90 -9.93
CA TYR A 540 -34.51 25.52 -10.16
C TYR A 540 -34.68 26.82 -9.36
N PHE A 541 -34.12 26.88 -8.13
CA PHE A 541 -34.16 28.09 -7.29
C PHE A 541 -32.94 28.96 -7.55
N ALA A 542 -31.75 28.42 -7.30
CA ALA A 542 -30.47 29.06 -7.60
C ALA A 542 -29.34 28.02 -7.61
N PRO A 543 -28.31 28.20 -8.45
CA PRO A 543 -27.06 27.47 -8.29
C PRO A 543 -26.32 27.90 -7.01
N PRO A 544 -25.27 27.19 -6.59
CA PRO A 544 -24.40 27.65 -5.50
C PRO A 544 -23.77 29.02 -5.80
N LEU A 545 -24.05 30.03 -4.95
CA LEU A 545 -23.67 31.42 -5.16
C LEU A 545 -22.51 31.85 -4.27
N ALA A 546 -21.65 32.76 -4.72
CA ALA A 546 -20.71 33.43 -3.84
C ALA A 546 -21.45 34.25 -2.76
N ALA A 547 -20.82 34.47 -1.60
CA ALA A 547 -21.44 35.13 -0.44
C ALA A 547 -22.16 36.45 -0.79
N ALA A 548 -21.54 37.33 -1.57
CA ALA A 548 -22.13 38.62 -1.97
C ALA A 548 -23.40 38.47 -2.83
N ALA A 549 -23.42 37.49 -3.73
CA ALA A 549 -24.59 37.20 -4.55
C ALA A 549 -25.71 36.57 -3.73
N PHE A 550 -25.38 35.71 -2.77
CA PHE A 550 -26.35 35.15 -1.83
C PHE A 550 -26.95 36.23 -0.91
N GLU A 551 -26.15 37.17 -0.40
CA GLU A 551 -26.64 38.34 0.35
C GLU A 551 -27.62 39.20 -0.45
N GLN A 552 -27.37 39.35 -1.75
CA GLN A 552 -28.30 40.04 -2.64
C GLN A 552 -29.61 39.25 -2.78
N LEU A 553 -29.53 37.94 -2.98
CA LEU A 553 -30.71 37.06 -3.06
C LEU A 553 -31.57 37.14 -1.80
N LEU A 554 -30.96 37.13 -0.61
CA LEU A 554 -31.67 37.28 0.67
C LEU A 554 -32.41 38.61 0.78
N ARG A 555 -31.78 39.72 0.34
CA ARG A 555 -32.40 41.05 0.35
C ARG A 555 -33.59 41.14 -0.62
N GLU A 556 -33.43 40.61 -1.82
CA GLU A 556 -34.49 40.58 -2.84
C GLU A 556 -35.68 39.72 -2.39
N SER A 557 -35.40 38.56 -1.79
CA SER A 557 -36.42 37.67 -1.23
C SER A 557 -37.18 38.34 -0.09
N GLY A 558 -36.49 39.00 0.85
CA GLY A 558 -37.14 39.76 1.93
C GLY A 558 -38.03 40.90 1.42
N ALA A 559 -37.66 41.56 0.32
CA ALA A 559 -38.53 42.56 -0.33
C ALA A 559 -39.82 41.96 -0.91
N ARG A 560 -39.86 40.64 -1.19
CA ARG A 560 -41.04 39.89 -1.66
C ARG A 560 -41.78 39.15 -0.54
N GLY A 561 -41.55 39.55 0.72
CA GLY A 561 -42.13 38.88 1.88
C GLY A 561 -41.47 37.53 2.21
N GLY A 562 -40.20 37.36 1.85
CA GLY A 562 -39.38 36.18 2.13
C GLY A 562 -39.44 35.08 1.06
N ARG A 563 -40.19 35.27 -0.03
CA ARG A 563 -40.46 34.25 -1.06
C ARG A 563 -39.55 34.38 -2.29
N LEU A 564 -39.03 33.24 -2.75
CA LEU A 564 -38.25 33.13 -3.99
C LEU A 564 -39.12 32.97 -5.24
N TYR A 565 -40.28 32.33 -5.11
CA TYR A 565 -41.24 32.13 -6.21
C TYR A 565 -42.67 32.27 -5.71
N GLU A 566 -43.61 32.55 -6.61
CA GLU A 566 -45.02 32.57 -6.28
C GLU A 566 -45.56 31.14 -6.13
N VAL A 567 -46.16 30.89 -4.98
CA VAL A 567 -46.89 29.66 -4.69
C VAL A 567 -48.25 29.79 -5.39
N ALA A 568 -48.35 29.25 -6.62
CA ALA A 568 -49.62 29.10 -7.33
C ALA A 568 -50.54 28.08 -6.62
#